data_AF-A0A970JPK3-F1
#
_entry.id   AF-A0A970JPK3-F1
#
_cell.length_a   1.000
_cell.length_b   1.000
_cell.length_c   1.000
_cell.angle_alpha   90.00
_cell.angle_beta   90.00
_cell.angle_gamma   90.00
#
_symmetry.space_group_name_H-M   'P 1'
#
loop_
_entity.id
_entity.type
_entity.pdbx_description
1 polymer ?
#
loop_
_entity_poly.entity_id
_entity_poly.type
_entity_poly.pdbx_seq_one_letter_code
_entity_poly.pdbx_strand_id
1 'polypeptide(L)'
;FRLGIDNWECSNVELPEKNLIEIDGTGKSDQEVIAESILFTYPILDDSNRLKFYPRAFEKQRGDYPVRREFPSFTIQASNISQSLKDTLRNLGFKFNNE
;
A
#
# COMPACT_ATOMS: atom_id res chain seq x y z
N PHE A 1 -7.51 25.07 -14.41
CA PHE A 1 -7.61 24.83 -15.86
C PHE A 1 -8.77 23.85 -16.09
N ARG A 2 -9.64 24.06 -17.09
CA ARG A 2 -10.79 23.20 -17.44
C ARG A 2 -10.55 22.62 -18.84
N LEU A 3 -9.60 21.68 -18.93
CA LEU A 3 -9.11 21.18 -20.21
C LEU A 3 -9.91 19.97 -20.73
N GLY A 4 -11.01 19.61 -20.05
CA GLY A 4 -11.88 18.50 -20.47
C GLY A 4 -11.33 17.11 -20.16
N ILE A 5 -10.24 17.03 -19.40
CA ILE A 5 -9.61 15.78 -18.94
C ILE A 5 -9.66 15.66 -17.41
N ASP A 6 -10.49 16.46 -16.76
CA ASP A 6 -10.56 16.56 -15.30
C ASP A 6 -11.04 15.24 -14.64
N ASN A 7 -11.68 14.36 -15.41
CA ASN A 7 -12.14 13.03 -14.99
C ASN A 7 -11.46 11.89 -15.79
N TRP A 8 -10.30 12.14 -16.39
CA TRP A 8 -9.60 11.09 -17.13
C TRP A 8 -9.07 10.02 -16.17
N GLU A 9 -9.37 8.76 -16.46
CA GLU A 9 -8.91 7.60 -15.71
C GLU A 9 -8.45 6.49 -16.65
N CYS A 10 -7.39 5.77 -16.26
CA CYS A 10 -6.87 4.65 -17.04
C CYS A 10 -7.66 3.38 -16.70
N SER A 11 -8.39 2.85 -17.67
CA SER A 11 -9.37 1.77 -17.46
C SER A 11 -8.76 0.39 -17.22
N ASN A 12 -7.49 0.17 -17.57
CA ASN A 12 -6.83 -1.15 -17.54
C ASN A 12 -5.54 -1.13 -16.71
N VAL A 13 -5.57 -0.49 -15.54
CA VAL A 13 -4.43 -0.54 -14.61
C VAL A 13 -4.45 -1.88 -13.88
N GLU A 14 -3.41 -2.70 -14.09
CA GLU A 14 -3.29 -4.01 -13.45
C GLU A 14 -3.31 -3.89 -11.92
N LEU A 15 -4.05 -4.77 -11.25
CA LEU A 15 -3.99 -4.90 -9.80
C LEU A 15 -2.63 -5.51 -9.40
N PRO A 16 -2.14 -5.21 -8.18
CA PRO A 16 -0.98 -5.92 -7.67
C PRO A 16 -1.31 -7.40 -7.50
N GLU A 17 -0.29 -8.28 -7.61
CA GLU A 17 -0.46 -9.73 -7.44
C GLU A 17 -1.17 -10.10 -6.12
N LYS A 18 -0.95 -9.29 -5.08
CA LYS A 18 -1.63 -9.39 -3.79
C LYS A 18 -2.23 -8.06 -3.42
N ASN A 19 -3.56 -8.01 -3.32
CA ASN A 19 -4.30 -6.82 -2.92
C ASN A 19 -5.09 -7.00 -1.61
N LEU A 20 -5.16 -8.23 -1.08
CA LEU A 20 -5.80 -8.55 0.20
C LEU A 20 -4.76 -8.54 1.32
N ILE A 21 -5.02 -7.75 2.36
CA ILE A 21 -4.22 -7.67 3.57
C ILE A 21 -4.99 -8.33 4.70
N GLU A 22 -4.48 -9.43 5.23
CA GLU A 22 -5.07 -10.14 6.37
C GLU A 22 -4.36 -9.72 7.66
N ILE A 23 -5.10 -9.19 8.63
CA ILE A 23 -4.53 -8.69 9.90
C ILE A 23 -5.32 -9.23 11.09
N ASP A 24 -4.64 -9.91 12.01
CA ASP A 24 -5.13 -10.12 13.38
C ASP A 24 -4.49 -9.10 14.31
N GLY A 25 -5.32 -8.29 14.97
CA GLY A 25 -4.91 -7.27 15.94
C GLY A 25 -4.60 -7.81 17.34
N THR A 26 -4.79 -9.10 17.60
CA THR A 26 -4.59 -9.68 18.94
C THR A 26 -3.17 -9.44 19.45
N GLY A 27 -3.05 -8.72 20.57
CA GLY A 27 -1.77 -8.42 21.19
C GLY A 27 -0.91 -7.37 20.46
N LYS A 28 -1.44 -6.74 19.40
CA LYS A 28 -0.77 -5.66 18.67
C LYS A 28 -1.29 -4.30 19.12
N SER A 29 -0.42 -3.31 19.09
CA SER A 29 -0.79 -1.90 19.18
C SER A 29 -1.37 -1.41 17.84
N ASP A 30 -2.17 -0.34 17.91
CA ASP A 30 -2.70 0.34 16.72
C ASP A 30 -1.57 0.74 15.74
N GLN A 31 -0.42 1.18 16.26
CA GLN A 31 0.74 1.56 15.45
C GLN A 31 1.33 0.38 14.69
N GLU A 32 1.42 -0.80 15.31
CA GLU A 32 1.94 -2.01 14.65
C GLU A 32 1.02 -2.44 13.51
N VAL A 33 -0.30 -2.40 13.73
CA VAL A 33 -1.30 -2.71 12.69
C VAL A 33 -1.23 -1.74 11.51
N ILE A 34 -1.07 -0.44 11.79
CA ILE A 34 -0.89 0.58 10.75
C ILE A 34 0.39 0.33 9.96
N ALA A 35 1.50 0.06 10.66
CA ALA A 35 2.79 -0.20 10.02
C ALA A 35 2.73 -1.44 9.12
N GLU A 36 2.12 -2.54 9.60
CA GLU A 36 1.90 -3.76 8.84
C GLU A 36 1.07 -3.50 7.58
N SER A 37 -0.03 -2.77 7.71
CA SER A 37 -0.91 -2.39 6.57
C SER A 37 -0.15 -1.61 5.50
N ILE A 38 0.65 -0.62 5.91
CA ILE A 38 1.42 0.24 4.99
C ILE A 38 2.56 -0.54 4.33
N LEU A 39 3.35 -1.27 5.12
CA LEU A 39 4.51 -2.01 4.62
C LEU A 39 4.12 -3.17 3.70
N PHE A 40 2.92 -3.74 3.87
CA PHE A 40 2.36 -4.70 2.91
C PHE A 40 2.21 -4.10 1.51
N THR A 41 1.78 -2.84 1.42
CA THR A 41 1.63 -2.16 0.11
C THR A 41 2.98 -1.86 -0.53
N TYR A 42 3.99 -1.57 0.29
CA TYR A 42 5.31 -1.23 -0.18
C TYR A 42 6.43 -1.38 0.87
N PRO A 43 7.28 -2.41 0.80
CA PRO A 43 8.41 -2.58 1.71
C PRO A 43 9.60 -1.68 1.30
N ILE A 44 9.57 -0.41 1.70
CA ILE A 44 10.58 0.61 1.34
C ILE A 44 12.03 0.22 1.67
N LEU A 45 12.24 -0.65 2.68
CA LEU A 45 13.57 -1.09 3.07
C LEU A 45 14.27 -1.89 1.98
N ASP A 46 13.53 -2.61 1.13
CA ASP A 46 14.12 -3.41 0.05
C ASP A 46 14.83 -2.52 -0.97
N ASP A 47 14.23 -1.37 -1.28
CA ASP A 47 14.83 -0.37 -2.16
C ASP A 47 16.01 0.34 -1.51
N SER A 48 15.87 0.70 -0.23
CA SER A 48 16.97 1.30 0.55
C SER A 48 18.19 0.37 0.55
N ASN A 49 17.96 -0.92 0.81
CA ASN A 49 19.00 -1.93 0.85
C ASN A 49 19.61 -2.17 -0.53
N ARG A 50 18.78 -2.28 -1.58
CA ARG A 50 19.26 -2.46 -2.97
C ARG A 50 20.14 -1.29 -3.43
N LEU A 51 19.76 -0.06 -3.10
CA LEU A 51 20.55 1.13 -3.44
C LEU A 51 21.88 1.17 -2.67
N LYS A 52 21.85 0.91 -1.35
CA LYS A 52 23.06 0.85 -0.51
C LYS A 52 24.01 -0.26 -0.95
N PHE A 53 23.47 -1.42 -1.32
CA PHE A 53 24.26 -2.58 -1.74
C PHE A 53 24.93 -2.38 -3.10
N TYR A 54 24.23 -1.74 -4.06
CA TYR A 54 24.77 -1.57 -5.41
C TYR A 54 24.47 -0.19 -6.04
N PRO A 55 25.08 0.89 -5.52
CA PRO A 55 24.77 2.26 -5.95
C PRO A 55 25.15 2.54 -7.42
N ARG A 56 26.12 1.82 -7.98
CA ARG A 56 26.52 1.96 -9.40
C ARG A 56 25.42 1.57 -10.38
N ALA A 57 24.42 0.79 -9.96
CA ALA A 57 23.27 0.43 -10.78
C ALA A 57 22.08 1.38 -10.64
N PHE A 58 22.27 2.59 -10.10
CA PHE A 58 21.19 3.55 -9.86
C PHE A 58 20.24 3.72 -11.06
N GLU A 59 20.76 3.99 -12.26
CA GLU A 59 19.92 4.19 -13.45
C GLU A 59 19.17 2.93 -13.84
N LYS A 60 19.81 1.75 -13.74
CA LYS A 60 19.14 0.47 -13.99
C LYS A 60 18.02 0.22 -12.98
N GLN A 61 18.26 0.49 -11.69
CA GLN A 61 17.26 0.34 -10.64
C GLN A 61 16.07 1.29 -10.80
N ARG A 62 16.28 2.47 -11.40
CA ARG A 62 15.21 3.42 -11.75
C ARG A 62 14.47 3.02 -13.01
N GLY A 63 15.17 2.52 -14.02
CA GLY A 63 14.57 2.02 -15.26
C GLY A 63 13.71 0.78 -15.01
N ASP A 64 14.16 -0.09 -14.11
CA ASP A 64 13.49 -1.35 -13.76
C ASP A 64 12.66 -1.24 -12.46
N TYR A 65 12.18 -0.04 -12.12
CA TYR A 65 11.45 0.15 -10.86
C TYR A 65 10.14 -0.66 -10.87
N PRO A 66 9.84 -1.43 -9.81
CA PRO A 66 8.63 -2.24 -9.77
C PRO A 66 7.40 -1.35 -9.76
N VAL A 67 6.29 -1.89 -10.27
CA VAL A 67 5.00 -1.21 -10.23
C VAL A 67 4.55 -1.10 -8.78
N ARG A 68 4.51 0.14 -8.27
CA ARG A 68 3.97 0.46 -6.95
C ARG A 68 2.50 0.88 -7.08
N ARG A 69 1.69 0.41 -6.13
CA ARG A 69 0.28 0.77 -6.00
C ARG A 69 0.06 1.53 -4.69
N GLU A 70 -0.94 2.39 -4.68
CA GLU A 70 -1.33 3.16 -3.49
C GLU A 70 -2.45 2.47 -2.71
N PHE A 71 -2.68 2.90 -1.47
CA PHE A 71 -3.59 2.26 -0.50
C PHE A 71 -5.00 1.93 -1.03
N PRO A 72 -5.63 2.76 -1.89
CA PRO A 72 -6.95 2.42 -2.49
C PRO A 72 -6.99 1.16 -3.37
N SER A 73 -5.82 0.64 -3.74
CA SER A 73 -5.68 -0.62 -4.49
C SER A 73 -5.75 -1.85 -3.59
N PHE A 74 -5.76 -1.67 -2.26
CA PHE A 74 -5.69 -2.75 -1.28
C PHE A 74 -6.95 -2.81 -0.42
N THR A 75 -7.32 -4.04 -0.04
CA THR A 75 -8.46 -4.32 0.83
C THR A 75 -7.97 -5.04 2.08
N ILE A 76 -8.37 -4.55 3.24
CA ILE A 76 -8.05 -5.11 4.54
C ILE A 76 -9.18 -6.03 4.99
N GLN A 77 -8.81 -7.24 5.40
CA GLN A 77 -9.63 -8.15 6.18
C GLN A 77 -8.98 -8.28 7.55
N ALA A 78 -9.61 -7.68 8.57
CA ALA A 78 -9.03 -7.59 9.90
C ALA A 78 -9.95 -8.11 10.99
N SER A 79 -9.35 -8.77 11.99
CA SER A 79 -9.99 -9.19 13.23
C SER A 79 -9.32 -8.53 14.44
N ASN A 80 -10.05 -8.43 15.55
CA ASN A 80 -9.51 -7.96 16.84
C ASN A 80 -8.86 -6.55 16.81
N ILE A 81 -9.37 -5.66 15.96
CA ILE A 81 -8.97 -4.26 15.90
C ILE A 81 -10.10 -3.33 16.33
N SER A 82 -9.74 -2.19 16.91
CA SER A 82 -10.71 -1.17 17.35
C SER A 82 -11.40 -0.50 16.16
N GLN A 83 -12.61 0.02 16.38
CA GLN A 83 -13.34 0.76 15.33
C GLN A 83 -12.60 2.05 14.94
N SER A 84 -11.98 2.74 15.90
CA SER A 84 -11.15 3.93 15.63
C SER A 84 -9.96 3.63 14.72
N LEU A 85 -9.35 2.45 14.88
CA LEU A 85 -8.27 2.00 14.01
C LEU A 85 -8.77 1.67 12.60
N LYS A 86 -9.91 0.98 12.48
CA LYS A 86 -10.58 0.74 11.18
C LYS A 86 -10.81 2.06 10.44
N ASP A 87 -11.32 3.08 11.13
CA ASP A 87 -11.61 4.38 10.52
C ASP A 87 -10.33 5.14 10.13
N THR A 88 -9.27 5.02 10.94
CA THR A 88 -7.95 5.57 10.58
C THR A 88 -7.42 4.95 9.29
N LEU A 89 -7.50 3.62 9.15
CA LEU A 89 -7.06 2.91 7.94
C LEU A 89 -7.92 3.28 6.71
N ARG A 90 -9.23 3.46 6.89
CA ARG A 90 -10.11 3.96 5.82
C ARG A 90 -9.75 5.39 5.39
N ASN A 91 -9.43 6.26 6.34
CA ASN A 91 -9.02 7.64 6.05
C ASN A 91 -7.67 7.71 5.31
N LEU A 92 -6.79 6.73 5.50
CA LEU A 92 -5.59 6.58 4.67
C LEU A 92 -5.92 6.13 3.24
N GLY A 93 -7.09 5.52 3.03
CA GLY A 93 -7.58 5.10 1.71
C GLY A 93 -7.68 3.59 1.52
N PHE A 94 -7.42 2.79 2.56
CA PHE A 94 -7.63 1.34 2.47
C PHE A 94 -9.12 1.00 2.36
N LYS A 95 -9.43 -0.02 1.57
CA LYS A 95 -10.76 -0.64 1.54
C LYS A 95 -10.86 -1.67 2.66
N PHE A 96 -12.06 -1.96 3.12
CA PHE A 96 -12.33 -3.09 4.02
C PHE A 96 -13.34 -4.01 3.37
N ASN A 97 -13.18 -5.32 3.52
CA ASN A 97 -14.28 -6.24 3.24
C ASN A 97 -15.40 -5.97 4.26
N ASN A 98 -16.64 -5.90 3.78
CA ASN A 98 -17.80 -5.83 4.66
C ASN A 98 -17.85 -7.13 5.48
N GLU A 99 -17.92 -7.01 6.81
CA GLU A 99 -18.31 -8.12 7.69
C GLU A 99 -19.76 -8.54 7.43
#